data_AF-A0A0P8CJ66-F1
#
_entry.id   AF-A0A0P8CJ66-F1
#
_cell.length_a   1.000
_cell.length_b   1.000
_cell.length_c   1.000
_cell.angle_alpha   90.00
_cell.angle_beta   90.00
_cell.angle_gamma   90.00
#
_symmetry.space_group_name_H-M   'P 1'
#
loop_
_entity.id
_entity.type
_entity.pdbx_description
1 polymer ?
#
loop_
_entity_poly.entity_id
_entity_poly.type
_entity_poly.pdbx_seq_one_letter_code
_entity_poly.pdbx_strand_id
1 'polypeptide(L)'
;MGRKTNGNGSNQIVFQVSRRDYLMVFGLASATPLLLLTGLIAGIRHGIDWDHIAAISDITSTQSKARTGIFMSLLYGLGHASVVTSIALGFLLMSFALPQGFDRFMETVVGVTLIILGIYVFYSLHKKKGNDFRMLPRWALVANVVLNSYGWMKAKLTRTPRKHHHVLKNGYGGRASYIIGMIHGVGAETPTQMLLFALAISAGAAAQKELGAIIIVMYSLGLVVTNTLMGVLAAYGYIKYLSEK
;
A
#
# COMPACT_ATOMS: atom_id res chain seq x y z
N MET A 1 -26.86 66.21 21.84
CA MET A 1 -27.72 66.65 20.73
C MET A 1 -26.81 67.03 19.57
N GLY A 2 -26.88 66.33 18.44
CA GLY A 2 -25.94 66.53 17.32
C GLY A 2 -25.96 65.39 16.33
N ARG A 3 -27.15 65.07 15.81
CA ARG A 3 -27.36 64.10 14.73
C ARG A 3 -27.03 64.82 13.41
N LYS A 4 -26.02 64.35 12.67
CA LYS A 4 -25.92 64.63 11.23
C LYS A 4 -26.25 63.34 10.47
N THR A 5 -27.48 63.25 10.02
CA THR A 5 -27.91 62.35 8.95
C THR A 5 -27.82 63.13 7.65
N ASN A 6 -27.10 62.60 6.64
CA ASN A 6 -27.69 62.45 5.31
C ASN A 6 -26.80 61.67 4.34
N GLY A 7 -27.45 60.74 3.65
CA GLY A 7 -27.20 60.50 2.23
C GLY A 7 -26.28 59.34 1.89
N ASN A 8 -26.83 58.13 1.81
CA ASN A 8 -27.03 57.39 0.55
C ASN A 8 -27.21 55.90 0.87
N GLY A 9 -28.42 55.38 0.66
CA GLY A 9 -28.83 54.02 0.99
C GLY A 9 -28.35 52.99 -0.03
N SER A 10 -27.04 52.84 -0.17
CA SER A 10 -26.45 51.65 -0.79
C SER A 10 -26.26 50.64 0.33
N ASN A 11 -27.19 49.69 0.50
CA ASN A 11 -26.99 48.51 1.34
C ASN A 11 -25.91 47.62 0.70
N GLN A 12 -24.67 48.09 0.71
CA GLN A 12 -23.49 47.28 0.44
C GLN A 12 -23.26 46.47 1.71
N ILE A 13 -23.72 45.22 1.72
CA ILE A 13 -23.23 44.23 2.68
C ILE A 13 -21.77 44.02 2.32
N VAL A 14 -20.89 44.88 2.84
CA VAL A 14 -19.45 44.70 2.74
C VAL A 14 -19.13 43.50 3.62
N PHE A 15 -18.97 42.33 3.00
CA PHE A 15 -18.35 41.17 3.64
C PHE A 15 -16.91 41.58 4.00
N GLN A 16 -16.71 42.11 5.21
CA GLN A 16 -15.37 42.28 5.79
C GLN A 16 -14.80 40.89 6.03
N VAL A 17 -14.10 40.36 5.02
CA VAL A 17 -13.24 39.20 5.19
C VAL A 17 -12.10 39.62 6.10
N SER A 18 -12.00 39.01 7.28
CA SER A 18 -10.99 39.38 8.27
C SER A 18 -9.59 39.11 7.73
N ARG A 19 -8.60 39.91 8.13
CA ARG A 19 -7.18 39.61 7.86
C ARG A 19 -6.79 38.20 8.33
N ARG A 20 -7.46 37.67 9.37
CA ARG A 20 -7.30 36.28 9.83
C ARG A 20 -7.83 35.26 8.81
N ASP A 21 -8.93 35.57 8.14
CA ASP A 21 -9.52 34.71 7.11
C ASP A 21 -8.62 34.67 5.87
N TYR A 22 -8.05 35.82 5.47
CA TYR A 22 -7.05 35.88 4.40
C TYR A 22 -5.78 35.09 4.73
N LEU A 23 -5.25 35.23 5.95
CA LEU A 23 -4.07 34.49 6.38
C LEU A 23 -4.34 32.98 6.50
N MET A 24 -5.55 32.57 6.91
CA MET A 24 -5.96 31.16 6.89
C MET A 24 -6.10 30.62 5.46
N VAL A 25 -6.81 31.33 4.57
CA VAL A 25 -7.00 30.89 3.18
C VAL A 25 -5.68 30.82 2.42
N PHE A 26 -4.80 31.82 2.58
CA PHE A 26 -3.48 31.82 1.95
C PHE A 26 -2.54 30.77 2.55
N GLY A 27 -2.58 30.58 3.87
CA GLY A 27 -1.80 29.53 4.55
C GLY A 27 -2.23 28.11 4.14
N LEU A 28 -3.54 27.86 4.01
CA LEU A 28 -4.08 26.58 3.53
C LEU A 28 -3.77 26.34 2.05
N ALA A 29 -3.89 27.36 1.20
CA ALA A 29 -3.58 27.27 -0.22
C ALA A 29 -2.10 26.96 -0.49
N SER A 30 -1.18 27.51 0.30
CA SER A 30 0.25 27.21 0.20
C SER A 30 0.65 25.86 0.80
N ALA A 31 -0.08 25.37 1.82
CA ALA A 31 0.20 24.07 2.44
C ALA A 31 -0.38 22.88 1.65
N THR A 32 -1.48 23.05 0.92
CA THR A 32 -2.17 21.96 0.22
C THR A 32 -1.27 21.16 -0.74
N PRO A 33 -0.48 21.78 -1.64
CA PRO A 33 0.42 21.04 -2.52
C PRO A 33 1.47 20.21 -1.77
N LEU A 34 1.98 20.73 -0.65
CA LEU A 34 2.96 20.02 0.19
C LEU A 34 2.33 18.81 0.87
N LEU A 35 1.08 18.90 1.32
CA LEU A 35 0.34 17.79 1.90
C LEU A 35 0.08 16.68 0.88
N LEU A 36 -0.33 17.05 -0.34
CA LEU A 36 -0.51 16.10 -1.45
C LEU A 36 0.80 15.41 -1.84
N LEU A 37 1.89 16.18 -1.91
CA LEU A 37 3.23 15.65 -2.17
C LEU A 37 3.66 14.69 -1.06
N THR A 38 3.37 15.01 0.19
CA THR A 38 3.71 14.13 1.32
C THR A 38 2.93 12.81 1.25
N GLY A 39 1.64 12.85 0.90
CA GLY A 39 0.85 11.64 0.63
C GLY A 39 1.44 10.78 -0.49
N LEU A 40 1.83 11.42 -1.60
CA LEU A 40 2.49 10.75 -2.72
C LEU A 40 3.82 10.09 -2.30
N ILE A 41 4.68 10.83 -1.60
CA ILE A 41 5.98 10.34 -1.12
C ILE A 41 5.79 9.20 -0.12
N ALA A 42 4.81 9.29 0.77
CA ALA A 42 4.48 8.20 1.70
C ALA A 42 4.07 6.93 0.95
N GLY A 43 3.25 7.06 -0.10
CA GLY A 43 2.89 5.95 -0.98
C GLY A 43 4.09 5.37 -1.74
N ILE A 44 4.98 6.24 -2.24
CA ILE A 44 6.22 5.83 -2.90
C ILE A 44 7.09 5.02 -1.92
N ARG A 45 7.32 5.55 -0.72
CA ARG A 45 8.13 4.90 0.33
C ARG A 45 7.57 3.52 0.66
N HIS A 46 6.27 3.43 0.90
CA HIS A 46 5.62 2.16 1.22
C HIS A 46 5.77 1.15 0.08
N GLY A 47 5.64 1.60 -1.17
CA GLY A 47 5.90 0.76 -2.32
C GLY A 47 7.31 0.16 -2.37
N ILE A 48 8.33 0.78 -1.75
CA ILE A 48 9.72 0.27 -1.72
C ILE A 48 9.92 -0.76 -0.59
N ASP A 49 8.91 -1.04 0.24
CA ASP A 49 9.06 -1.96 1.35
C ASP A 49 9.48 -3.37 0.88
N TRP A 50 10.23 -4.06 1.74
CA TRP A 50 10.91 -5.31 1.42
C TRP A 50 9.98 -6.41 0.90
N ASP A 51 8.72 -6.37 1.27
CA ASP A 51 7.73 -7.35 0.88
C ASP A 51 7.13 -7.10 -0.50
N HIS A 52 7.00 -5.84 -0.92
CA HIS A 52 6.69 -5.48 -2.31
C HIS A 52 7.83 -5.91 -3.24
N ILE A 53 9.08 -5.66 -2.86
CA ILE A 53 10.26 -6.11 -3.62
C ILE A 53 10.23 -7.63 -3.80
N ALA A 54 9.97 -8.38 -2.72
CA ALA A 54 9.90 -9.84 -2.79
C ALA A 54 8.74 -10.33 -3.68
N ALA A 55 7.54 -9.74 -3.54
CA ALA A 55 6.37 -10.12 -4.33
C ALA A 55 6.56 -9.83 -5.82
N ILE A 56 7.04 -8.63 -6.17
CA ILE A 56 7.23 -8.22 -7.56
C ILE A 56 8.37 -8.98 -8.21
N SER A 57 9.43 -9.30 -7.46
CA SER A 57 10.52 -10.14 -7.97
C SER A 57 10.03 -11.57 -8.30
N ASP A 58 9.16 -12.15 -7.47
CA ASP A 58 8.55 -13.46 -7.77
C ASP A 58 7.66 -13.40 -9.00
N ILE A 59 6.78 -12.40 -9.05
CA ILE A 59 5.85 -12.19 -10.16
C ILE A 59 6.62 -12.02 -11.47
N THR A 60 7.64 -11.17 -11.50
CA THR A 60 8.41 -10.89 -12.72
C THR A 60 9.30 -12.06 -13.15
N SER A 61 9.95 -12.74 -12.21
CA SER A 61 10.84 -13.88 -12.52
C SER A 61 10.12 -15.11 -13.09
N THR A 62 8.80 -15.20 -12.89
CA THR A 62 7.99 -16.30 -13.44
C THR A 62 7.41 -16.01 -14.83
N GLN A 63 7.66 -14.83 -15.40
CA GLN A 63 7.17 -14.46 -16.72
C GLN A 63 8.25 -14.66 -17.80
N SER A 64 7.83 -15.15 -18.97
CA SER A 64 8.72 -15.35 -20.12
C SER A 64 9.08 -14.06 -20.86
N LYS A 65 8.31 -12.98 -20.68
CA LYS A 65 8.49 -11.68 -21.35
C LYS A 65 8.50 -10.56 -20.32
N ALA A 66 9.44 -9.63 -20.42
CA ALA A 66 9.51 -8.46 -19.53
C ALA A 66 8.21 -7.65 -19.52
N ARG A 67 7.61 -7.42 -20.70
CA ARG A 67 6.32 -6.72 -20.80
C ARG A 67 5.23 -7.38 -19.96
N THR A 68 5.18 -8.72 -19.95
CA THR A 68 4.23 -9.46 -19.12
C THR A 68 4.55 -9.31 -17.64
N GLY A 69 5.82 -9.40 -17.24
CA GLY A 69 6.26 -9.14 -15.86
C GLY A 69 5.87 -7.75 -15.35
N ILE A 70 6.12 -6.72 -16.17
CA ILE A 70 5.74 -5.33 -15.86
C ILE A 70 4.22 -5.21 -15.71
N PHE A 71 3.45 -5.77 -16.65
CA PHE A 71 1.99 -5.71 -16.60
C PHE A 71 1.43 -6.47 -15.39
N MET A 72 1.99 -7.63 -15.03
CA MET A 72 1.59 -8.35 -13.82
C MET A 72 1.92 -7.56 -12.54
N SER A 73 3.05 -6.85 -12.51
CA SER A 73 3.43 -5.99 -11.39
C SER A 73 2.51 -4.78 -11.23
N LEU A 74 2.09 -4.19 -12.35
CA LEU A 74 1.05 -3.15 -12.37
C LEU A 74 -0.27 -3.69 -11.81
N LEU A 75 -0.74 -4.86 -12.26
CA LEU A 75 -1.97 -5.47 -11.77
C LEU A 75 -1.91 -5.79 -10.27
N TYR A 76 -0.76 -6.27 -9.79
CA TYR A 76 -0.49 -6.43 -8.37
C TYR A 76 -0.61 -5.10 -7.62
N GLY A 77 0.06 -4.05 -8.11
CA GLY A 77 0.01 -2.72 -7.51
C GLY A 77 -1.41 -2.14 -7.48
N LEU A 78 -2.19 -2.33 -8.55
CA LEU A 78 -3.58 -1.87 -8.64
C LEU A 78 -4.51 -2.63 -7.70
N GLY A 79 -4.33 -3.95 -7.54
CA GLY A 79 -5.12 -4.73 -6.58
C GLY A 79 -4.80 -4.36 -5.13
N HIS A 80 -3.53 -4.10 -4.84
CA HIS A 80 -3.13 -3.63 -3.53
C HIS A 80 -3.68 -2.22 -3.23
N ALA A 81 -3.47 -1.28 -4.15
CA ALA A 81 -3.97 0.08 -4.02
C ALA A 81 -5.51 0.15 -3.93
N SER A 82 -6.25 -0.72 -4.64
CA SER A 82 -7.72 -0.71 -4.59
C SER A 82 -8.23 -1.05 -3.18
N VAL A 83 -7.76 -2.14 -2.58
CA VAL A 83 -8.17 -2.55 -1.23
C VAL A 83 -7.75 -1.54 -0.19
N VAL A 84 -6.50 -1.06 -0.24
CA VAL A 84 -5.98 -0.05 0.68
C VAL A 84 -6.82 1.23 0.61
N THR A 85 -7.11 1.71 -0.61
CA THR A 85 -7.97 2.89 -0.82
C THR A 85 -9.37 2.66 -0.29
N SER A 86 -9.98 1.51 -0.58
CA SER A 86 -11.35 1.21 -0.14
C SER A 86 -11.46 1.15 1.38
N ILE A 87 -10.51 0.51 2.06
CA ILE A 87 -10.50 0.42 3.52
C ILE A 87 -10.28 1.81 4.12
N ALA A 88 -9.24 2.54 3.71
CA ALA A 88 -8.93 3.86 4.24
C ALA A 88 -10.06 4.88 4.00
N LEU A 89 -10.64 4.88 2.79
CA LEU A 89 -11.77 5.74 2.48
C LEU A 89 -13.02 5.34 3.28
N GLY A 90 -13.26 4.04 3.48
CA GLY A 90 -14.34 3.55 4.34
C GLY A 90 -14.23 4.10 5.76
N PHE A 91 -13.07 3.99 6.39
CA PHE A 91 -12.82 4.56 7.71
C PHE A 91 -12.99 6.09 7.74
N LEU A 92 -12.44 6.81 6.75
CA LEU A 92 -12.52 8.26 6.64
C LEU A 92 -13.97 8.75 6.51
N LEU A 93 -14.77 8.11 5.65
CA LEU A 93 -16.16 8.50 5.38
C LEU A 93 -17.06 8.18 6.57
N MET A 94 -16.94 6.96 7.12
CA MET A 94 -17.75 6.49 8.25
C MET A 94 -17.35 7.17 9.57
N SER A 95 -16.25 7.93 9.59
CA SER A 95 -15.74 8.62 10.79
C SER A 95 -15.51 7.66 11.96
N PHE A 96 -15.15 6.41 11.65
CA PHE A 96 -14.84 5.42 12.66
C PHE A 96 -13.58 5.84 13.42
N ALA A 97 -13.73 6.11 14.71
CA ALA A 97 -12.59 6.29 15.59
C ALA A 97 -11.84 4.95 15.68
N LEU A 98 -10.58 4.94 15.24
CA LEU A 98 -9.70 3.80 15.53
C LEU A 98 -9.50 3.73 17.06
N PRO A 99 -9.69 2.54 17.68
CA PRO A 99 -9.41 2.36 19.09
C PRO A 99 -7.98 2.78 19.43
N GLN A 100 -7.77 3.40 20.60
CA GLN A 100 -6.43 3.74 21.05
C GLN A 100 -5.56 2.48 21.12
N GLY A 101 -4.39 2.51 20.49
CA GLY A 101 -3.44 1.39 20.45
C GLY A 101 -3.69 0.36 19.34
N PHE A 102 -4.70 0.54 18.48
CA PHE A 102 -4.91 -0.35 17.33
C PHE A 102 -3.73 -0.30 16.34
N ASP A 103 -3.16 0.88 16.13
CA ASP A 103 -1.94 1.12 15.36
C ASP A 103 -0.77 0.30 15.89
N ARG A 104 -0.49 0.39 17.20
CA ARG A 104 0.60 -0.32 17.86
C ARG A 104 0.39 -1.84 17.85
N PHE A 105 -0.85 -2.29 18.00
CA PHE A 105 -1.19 -3.70 17.87
C PHE A 105 -0.89 -4.21 16.46
N MET A 106 -1.36 -3.51 15.42
CA MET A 106 -1.10 -3.88 14.04
C MET A 106 0.38 -3.83 13.69
N GLU A 107 1.11 -2.81 14.14
CA GLU A 107 2.57 -2.70 13.99
C GLU A 107 3.29 -3.90 14.63
N THR A 108 2.85 -4.34 15.82
CA THR A 108 3.41 -5.52 16.49
C THR A 108 3.13 -6.80 15.70
N VAL A 109 1.88 -6.99 15.24
CA VAL A 109 1.50 -8.17 14.44
C VAL A 109 2.32 -8.22 13.15
N VAL A 110 2.48 -7.09 12.45
CA VAL A 110 3.26 -7.07 11.23
C VAL A 110 4.76 -7.24 11.51
N GLY A 111 5.31 -6.56 12.51
CA GLY A 111 6.72 -6.72 12.90
C GLY A 111 7.07 -8.18 13.24
N VAL A 112 6.23 -8.86 14.02
CA VAL A 112 6.43 -10.28 14.36
C VAL A 112 6.39 -11.16 13.11
N THR A 113 5.43 -10.94 12.22
CA THR A 113 5.36 -11.73 10.97
C THR A 113 6.54 -11.46 10.04
N LEU A 114 7.10 -10.24 10.00
CA LEU A 114 8.34 -9.92 9.27
C LEU A 114 9.56 -10.63 9.86
N ILE A 115 9.69 -10.68 11.19
CA ILE A 115 10.79 -11.41 11.86
C ILE A 115 10.72 -12.90 11.52
N ILE A 116 9.54 -13.51 11.64
CA ILE A 116 9.33 -14.93 11.32
C ILE A 116 9.69 -15.20 9.85
N LEU A 117 9.25 -14.33 8.95
CA LEU A 117 9.56 -14.44 7.53
C LEU A 117 11.05 -14.29 7.26
N GLY A 118 11.72 -13.31 7.87
CA GLY A 118 13.15 -13.09 7.75
C GLY A 118 13.93 -14.34 8.16
N ILE A 119 13.62 -14.91 9.34
CA ILE A 119 14.21 -16.17 9.82
C ILE A 119 13.98 -17.30 8.81
N TYR A 120 12.75 -17.43 8.29
CA TYR A 120 12.44 -18.45 7.29
C TYR A 120 13.27 -18.28 6.01
N VAL A 121 13.42 -17.06 5.50
CA VAL A 121 14.21 -16.77 4.30
C VAL A 121 15.69 -17.10 4.54
N PHE A 122 16.27 -16.65 5.66
CA PHE A 122 17.66 -16.99 6.02
C PHE A 122 17.87 -18.50 6.19
N TYR A 123 16.92 -19.20 6.83
CA TYR A 123 16.95 -20.65 6.95
C TYR A 123 16.89 -21.33 5.57
N SER A 124 16.01 -20.88 4.69
CA SER A 124 15.88 -21.41 3.33
C SER A 124 17.15 -21.18 2.51
N LEU A 125 17.80 -20.01 2.64
CA LEU A 125 19.08 -19.70 2.00
C LEU A 125 20.21 -20.57 2.53
N HIS A 126 20.29 -20.77 3.84
CA HIS A 126 21.35 -21.58 4.45
C HIS A 126 21.21 -23.07 4.12
N LYS A 127 19.97 -23.57 4.01
CA LYS A 127 19.70 -24.99 3.77
C LYS A 127 19.70 -25.38 2.29
N LYS A 128 19.44 -24.46 1.35
CA LYS A 128 19.45 -24.71 -0.09
C LYS A 128 20.66 -24.06 -0.76
N LYS A 129 21.79 -24.78 -0.81
CA LYS A 129 22.90 -24.48 -1.75
C LYS A 129 22.48 -24.87 -3.17
N GLY A 130 22.16 -23.89 -4.02
CA GLY A 130 22.11 -24.04 -5.49
C GLY A 130 20.80 -23.64 -6.18
N ASN A 131 20.94 -22.84 -7.24
CA ASN A 131 20.09 -22.45 -8.40
C ASN A 131 18.55 -22.38 -8.35
N ASP A 132 17.86 -22.83 -7.31
CA ASP A 132 16.38 -22.83 -7.21
C ASP A 132 15.85 -21.87 -6.13
N PHE A 133 16.62 -20.83 -5.78
CA PHE A 133 16.16 -19.80 -4.87
C PHE A 133 15.17 -18.88 -5.60
N ARG A 134 13.89 -18.98 -5.22
CA ARG A 134 12.83 -18.05 -5.62
C ARG A 134 12.48 -17.18 -4.42
N MET A 135 12.54 -15.86 -4.60
CA MET A 135 11.95 -14.93 -3.64
C MET A 135 10.45 -15.11 -3.73
N LEU A 136 9.80 -15.60 -2.67
CA LEU A 136 8.35 -15.81 -2.66
C LEU A 136 7.69 -14.66 -1.88
N PRO A 137 6.51 -14.16 -2.30
CA PRO A 137 5.76 -13.19 -1.54
C PRO A 137 5.39 -13.73 -0.15
N ARG A 138 5.26 -12.84 0.83
CA ARG A 138 4.88 -13.18 2.23
C ARG A 138 3.68 -14.12 2.27
N TRP A 139 2.64 -13.78 1.54
CA TRP A 139 1.41 -14.57 1.49
C TRP A 139 1.56 -15.89 0.75
N ALA A 140 2.40 -15.97 -0.27
CA ALA A 140 2.71 -17.23 -0.93
C ALA A 140 3.54 -18.15 -0.01
N LEU A 141 4.41 -17.59 0.83
CA LEU A 141 5.14 -18.32 1.86
C LEU A 141 4.22 -18.84 2.95
N VAL A 142 3.38 -17.99 3.52
CA VAL A 142 2.38 -18.38 4.51
C VAL A 142 1.45 -19.45 3.92
N ALA A 143 0.93 -19.26 2.72
CA ALA A 143 0.09 -20.25 2.05
C ALA A 143 0.82 -21.58 1.83
N ASN A 144 2.08 -21.56 1.39
CA ASN A 144 2.89 -22.76 1.25
C ASN A 144 3.11 -23.45 2.60
N VAL A 145 3.40 -22.72 3.68
CA VAL A 145 3.56 -23.28 5.02
C VAL A 145 2.26 -23.90 5.52
N VAL A 146 1.14 -23.20 5.38
CA VAL A 146 -0.19 -23.66 5.83
C VAL A 146 -0.62 -24.91 5.05
N LEU A 147 -0.56 -24.86 3.72
CA LEU A 147 -1.00 -25.96 2.86
C LEU A 147 -0.10 -27.19 3.00
N ASN A 148 1.21 -27.00 3.11
CA ASN A 148 2.13 -28.13 3.34
C ASN A 148 2.01 -28.69 4.76
N SER A 149 1.77 -27.85 5.78
CA SER A 149 1.51 -28.32 7.15
C SER A 149 0.19 -29.09 7.23
N TYR A 150 -0.87 -28.60 6.58
CA TYR A 150 -2.14 -29.31 6.46
C TYR A 150 -1.99 -30.62 5.70
N GLY A 151 -1.27 -30.62 4.57
CA GLY A 151 -0.97 -31.82 3.79
C GLY A 151 -0.15 -32.84 4.58
N TRP A 152 0.82 -32.39 5.39
CA TRP A 152 1.59 -33.24 6.30
C TRP A 152 0.72 -33.85 7.39
N MET A 153 -0.14 -33.05 8.03
CA MET A 153 -1.03 -33.49 9.09
C MET A 153 -2.06 -34.49 8.55
N LYS A 154 -2.65 -34.20 7.39
CA LYS A 154 -3.56 -35.10 6.68
C LYS A 154 -2.86 -36.40 6.29
N ALA A 155 -1.67 -36.34 5.67
CA ALA A 155 -0.92 -37.54 5.28
C ALA A 155 -0.49 -38.39 6.49
N LYS A 156 -0.21 -37.78 7.64
CA LYS A 156 0.09 -38.49 8.89
C LYS A 156 -1.14 -39.20 9.45
N LEU A 157 -2.32 -38.63 9.27
CA LEU A 157 -3.60 -39.21 9.71
C LEU A 157 -4.14 -40.28 8.74
N THR A 158 -3.96 -40.09 7.42
CA THR A 158 -4.54 -40.95 6.38
C THR A 158 -3.56 -41.96 5.79
N ARG A 159 -2.29 -41.98 6.22
CA ARG A 159 -1.20 -42.85 5.68
C ARG A 159 -1.08 -42.83 4.14
N THR A 160 -1.46 -41.72 3.51
CA THR A 160 -1.36 -41.55 2.05
C THR A 160 -0.02 -40.91 1.64
N PRO A 161 0.50 -41.18 0.43
CA PRO A 161 1.72 -40.56 -0.07
C PRO A 161 1.64 -39.02 -0.07
N ARG A 162 2.72 -38.35 0.33
CA ARG A 162 2.80 -36.88 0.35
C ARG A 162 2.67 -36.31 -1.06
N LYS A 163 1.71 -35.40 -1.26
CA LYS A 163 1.69 -34.50 -2.42
C LYS A 163 2.14 -33.10 -1.99
N HIS A 164 3.31 -32.68 -2.47
CA HIS A 164 3.77 -31.30 -2.31
C HIS A 164 2.93 -30.39 -3.20
N HIS A 165 2.18 -29.46 -2.61
CA HIS A 165 1.44 -28.45 -3.35
C HIS A 165 2.31 -27.20 -3.49
N HIS A 166 2.54 -26.80 -4.74
CA HIS A 166 3.10 -25.49 -5.07
C HIS A 166 1.98 -24.65 -5.65
N VAL A 167 1.54 -23.63 -4.93
CA VAL A 167 0.36 -22.81 -5.30
C VAL A 167 0.53 -22.12 -6.66
N LEU A 168 1.76 -21.94 -7.14
CA LEU A 168 2.10 -21.06 -8.27
C LEU A 168 3.07 -21.69 -9.29
N LYS A 169 2.93 -23.00 -9.57
CA LYS A 169 3.89 -23.71 -10.44
C LYS A 169 3.87 -23.24 -11.91
N ASN A 170 2.79 -22.60 -12.36
CA ASN A 170 2.57 -22.20 -13.77
C ASN A 170 2.65 -20.68 -14.02
N GLY A 171 3.29 -19.93 -13.12
CA GLY A 171 3.39 -18.47 -13.20
C GLY A 171 2.11 -17.74 -12.80
N TYR A 172 2.18 -16.42 -12.76
CA TYR A 172 1.07 -15.56 -12.36
C TYR A 172 0.27 -15.12 -13.60
N GLY A 173 -1.04 -15.40 -13.60
CA GLY A 173 -1.98 -14.78 -14.53
C GLY A 173 -2.49 -13.44 -13.99
N GLY A 174 -3.03 -12.57 -14.85
CA GLY A 174 -3.43 -11.21 -14.46
C GLY A 174 -4.41 -11.14 -13.28
N ARG A 175 -5.39 -12.04 -13.24
CA ARG A 175 -6.33 -12.16 -12.11
C ARG A 175 -5.62 -12.56 -10.81
N ALA A 176 -4.68 -13.50 -10.89
CA ALA A 176 -3.92 -13.95 -9.72
C ALA A 176 -3.06 -12.81 -9.16
N SER A 177 -2.34 -12.08 -10.02
CA SER A 177 -1.53 -10.92 -9.59
C SER A 177 -2.36 -9.85 -8.88
N TYR A 178 -3.53 -9.50 -9.44
CA TYR A 178 -4.44 -8.54 -8.83
C TYR A 178 -4.97 -9.02 -7.48
N ILE A 179 -5.43 -10.27 -7.38
CA ILE A 179 -5.94 -10.87 -6.13
C ILE A 179 -4.84 -10.93 -5.07
N ILE A 180 -3.62 -11.28 -5.45
CA ILE A 180 -2.50 -11.34 -4.52
C ILE A 180 -2.15 -9.93 -4.03
N GLY A 181 -2.21 -8.92 -4.90
CA GLY A 181 -2.13 -7.52 -4.51
C GLY A 181 -3.21 -7.13 -3.50
N MET A 182 -4.47 -7.49 -3.77
CA MET A 182 -5.59 -7.24 -2.84
C MET A 182 -5.32 -7.87 -1.47
N ILE A 183 -4.97 -9.16 -1.42
CA ILE A 183 -4.66 -9.87 -0.17
C ILE A 183 -3.51 -9.20 0.57
N HIS A 184 -2.47 -8.76 -0.16
CA HIS A 184 -1.37 -8.00 0.42
C HIS A 184 -1.87 -6.69 1.06
N GLY A 185 -2.77 -5.98 0.38
CA GLY A 185 -3.36 -4.72 0.86
C GLY A 185 -4.36 -4.84 2.01
N VAL A 186 -4.86 -6.05 2.29
CA VAL A 186 -5.67 -6.31 3.49
C VAL A 186 -4.83 -6.24 4.76
N GLY A 187 -3.50 -6.40 4.67
CA GLY A 187 -2.58 -6.23 5.80
C GLY A 187 -2.85 -4.89 6.48
N ALA A 188 -3.38 -4.92 7.71
CA ALA A 188 -4.02 -3.74 8.28
C ALA A 188 -3.05 -2.59 8.60
N GLU A 189 -1.74 -2.77 8.49
CA GLU A 189 -0.75 -1.68 8.63
C GLU A 189 -0.94 -0.60 7.57
N THR A 190 -1.10 -0.97 6.29
CA THR A 190 -1.09 0.01 5.20
C THR A 190 -2.33 0.90 5.23
N PRO A 191 -3.56 0.36 5.33
CA PRO A 191 -4.74 1.20 5.40
C PRO A 191 -4.78 2.04 6.69
N THR A 192 -4.28 1.54 7.81
CA THR A 192 -4.26 2.30 9.08
C THR A 192 -3.23 3.41 9.08
N GLN A 193 -2.00 3.18 8.60
CA GLN A 193 -0.97 4.23 8.48
C GLN A 193 -1.42 5.35 7.55
N MET A 194 -1.94 4.99 6.39
CA MET A 194 -2.49 5.92 5.41
C MET A 194 -3.67 6.72 5.98
N LEU A 195 -4.60 6.07 6.67
CA LEU A 195 -5.73 6.73 7.32
C LEU A 195 -5.28 7.68 8.43
N LEU A 196 -4.37 7.25 9.31
CA LEU A 196 -3.84 8.10 10.39
C LEU A 196 -3.15 9.33 9.81
N PHE A 197 -2.39 9.16 8.74
CA PHE A 197 -1.78 10.26 8.01
C PHE A 197 -2.83 11.23 7.43
N ALA A 198 -3.86 10.70 6.75
CA ALA A 198 -4.95 11.50 6.20
C ALA A 198 -5.73 12.24 7.29
N LEU A 199 -6.06 11.58 8.41
CA LEU A 199 -6.78 12.17 9.53
C LEU A 199 -5.95 13.23 10.27
N ALA A 200 -4.66 12.99 10.50
CA ALA A 200 -3.77 13.95 11.15
C ALA A 200 -3.69 15.26 10.33
N ILE A 201 -3.63 15.13 9.00
CA ILE A 201 -3.62 16.28 8.10
C ILE A 201 -4.98 16.97 8.06
N SER A 202 -6.07 16.20 7.96
CA SER A 202 -7.44 16.74 7.96
C SER A 202 -7.83 17.40 9.29
N ALA A 203 -7.25 16.99 10.42
CA ALA A 203 -7.46 17.63 11.72
C ALA A 203 -6.76 19.00 11.83
N GLY A 204 -5.61 19.18 11.17
CA GLY A 204 -4.87 20.46 11.16
C GLY A 204 -5.40 21.46 10.12
N ALA A 205 -5.95 20.98 9.01
CA ALA A 205 -6.47 21.80 7.91
C ALA A 205 -8.01 21.81 7.93
N ALA A 206 -8.62 22.59 8.82
CA ALA A 206 -10.07 22.85 8.88
C ALA A 206 -10.98 21.72 8.34
N ALA A 207 -10.89 20.51 8.90
CA ALA A 207 -11.82 19.39 8.73
C ALA A 207 -12.37 19.11 7.31
N GLN A 208 -11.54 19.19 6.26
CA GLN A 208 -11.98 18.82 4.90
C GLN A 208 -11.75 17.31 4.67
N LYS A 209 -12.83 16.52 4.78
CA LYS A 209 -12.83 15.09 4.40
C LYS A 209 -12.40 14.89 2.94
N GLU A 210 -12.68 15.87 2.09
CA GLU A 210 -12.26 15.93 0.68
C GLU A 210 -10.74 15.89 0.54
N LEU A 211 -10.02 16.70 1.33
CA LEU A 211 -8.56 16.73 1.31
C LEU A 211 -7.98 15.38 1.76
N GLY A 212 -8.56 14.77 2.79
CA GLY A 212 -8.16 13.43 3.25
C GLY A 212 -8.35 12.38 2.15
N ALA A 213 -9.46 12.43 1.41
CA ALA A 213 -9.72 11.54 0.29
C ALA A 213 -8.73 11.75 -0.87
N ILE A 214 -8.36 12.98 -1.18
CA ILE A 214 -7.35 13.28 -2.22
C ILE A 214 -5.97 12.76 -1.77
N ILE A 215 -5.59 12.95 -0.51
CA ILE A 215 -4.34 12.41 0.04
C ILE A 215 -4.31 10.89 -0.07
N ILE A 216 -5.44 10.23 0.22
CA ILE A 216 -5.59 8.79 0.05
C ILE A 216 -5.31 8.38 -1.41
N VAL A 217 -5.88 9.10 -2.38
CA VAL A 217 -5.63 8.84 -3.81
C VAL A 217 -4.16 9.10 -4.18
N MET A 218 -3.54 10.16 -3.68
CA MET A 218 -2.12 10.47 -3.93
C MET A 218 -1.19 9.39 -3.38
N TYR A 219 -1.48 8.87 -2.19
CA TYR A 219 -0.76 7.74 -1.61
C TYR A 219 -0.86 6.50 -2.51
N SER A 220 -2.08 6.15 -2.91
CA SER A 220 -2.32 5.00 -3.81
C SER A 220 -1.66 5.16 -5.17
N LEU A 221 -1.59 6.39 -5.70
CA LEU A 221 -0.86 6.69 -6.92
C LEU A 221 0.64 6.43 -6.76
N GLY A 222 1.25 6.94 -5.68
CA GLY A 222 2.68 6.72 -5.38
C GLY A 222 3.02 5.24 -5.26
N LEU A 223 2.15 4.49 -4.59
CA LEU A 223 2.24 3.05 -4.42
C LEU A 223 2.19 2.27 -5.75
N VAL A 224 1.23 2.60 -6.64
CA VAL A 224 1.12 1.98 -7.97
C VAL A 224 2.32 2.32 -8.84
N VAL A 225 2.77 3.58 -8.82
CA VAL A 225 3.95 4.05 -9.56
C VAL A 225 5.19 3.28 -9.13
N THR A 226 5.47 3.20 -7.84
CA THR A 226 6.64 2.48 -7.32
C THR A 226 6.57 0.99 -7.63
N ASN A 227 5.42 0.33 -7.42
CA ASN A 227 5.26 -1.09 -7.74
C ASN A 227 5.50 -1.38 -9.22
N THR A 228 5.03 -0.50 -10.11
CA THR A 228 5.25 -0.63 -11.54
C THR A 228 6.72 -0.39 -11.90
N LEU A 229 7.36 0.61 -11.30
CA LEU A 229 8.78 0.92 -11.49
C LEU A 229 9.66 -0.26 -11.05
N MET A 230 9.38 -0.86 -9.90
CA MET A 230 10.09 -2.07 -9.47
C MET A 230 9.84 -3.24 -10.40
N GLY A 231 8.63 -3.38 -10.95
CA GLY A 231 8.33 -4.37 -11.99
C GLY A 231 9.20 -4.19 -13.24
N VAL A 232 9.41 -2.93 -13.66
CA VAL A 232 10.35 -2.57 -14.74
C VAL A 232 11.77 -2.97 -14.37
N LEU A 233 12.27 -2.53 -13.21
CA LEU A 233 13.63 -2.80 -12.75
C LEU A 233 13.90 -4.31 -12.63
N ALA A 234 12.98 -5.08 -12.05
CA ALA A 234 13.11 -6.52 -11.91
C ALA A 234 13.05 -7.25 -13.27
N ALA A 235 12.12 -6.86 -14.15
CA ALA A 235 11.97 -7.46 -15.47
C ALA A 235 13.20 -7.24 -16.37
N TYR A 236 13.77 -6.04 -16.38
CA TYR A 236 14.98 -5.74 -17.15
C TYR A 236 16.26 -6.24 -16.47
N GLY A 237 16.33 -6.21 -15.14
CA GLY A 237 17.44 -6.79 -14.38
C GLY A 237 17.60 -8.29 -14.65
N TYR A 238 16.47 -9.01 -14.76
CA TYR A 238 16.48 -10.43 -15.09
C TYR A 238 16.94 -10.72 -16.53
N ILE A 239 16.51 -9.93 -17.51
CA ILE A 239 16.96 -10.09 -18.91
C ILE A 239 18.47 -9.87 -19.02
N LYS A 240 19.01 -8.86 -18.34
CA LYS A 240 20.45 -8.60 -18.32
C LYS A 240 21.23 -9.79 -17.73
N TYR A 241 20.76 -10.35 -16.62
CA TYR A 241 21.37 -11.54 -16.00
C TYR A 241 21.41 -12.76 -16.93
N LEU A 242 20.37 -12.96 -17.74
CA LEU A 242 20.34 -14.07 -18.71
C LEU A 242 21.21 -13.82 -19.95
N SER A 243 21.46 -12.57 -20.33
CA SER A 243 22.33 -12.23 -21.46
C SER A 243 23.83 -12.31 -21.15
N GLU A 244 24.19 -12.31 -19.87
CA GLU A 244 25.59 -12.40 -19.41
C GLU A 244 26.05 -13.85 -19.13
N LYS A 245 25.18 -14.85 -19.37
CA LYS A 245 25.49 -16.28 -19.32
C LYS A 245 25.59 -16.86 -20.73
#